data_AF-A0A813I354-F1
#
_entry.id   AF-A0A813I354-F1
#
_cell.length_a   1.000
_cell.length_b   1.000
_cell.length_c   1.000
_cell.angle_alpha   90.00
_cell.angle_beta   90.00
_cell.angle_gamma   90.00
#
_symmetry.space_group_name_H-M   'P 1'
#
loop_
_entity.id
_entity.type
_entity.pdbx_description
1 polymer ?
#
loop_
_entity_poly.entity_id
_entity_poly.type
_entity_poly.pdbx_seq_one_letter_code
_entity_poly.pdbx_strand_id
1 'polypeptide(L)' 'YPRGSGGSVLYPGTQVQVHGLKSGAAKIFNDAEGECRVWSEEHQRMHVKLSHDGSIKAFKAKNLRKVLPP' A
#
# COMPACT_ATOMS: atom_id res chain seq x y z
N TYR A 1 -6.34 -12.39 1.04
CA TYR A 1 -6.00 -10.95 1.10
C TYR A 1 -5.41 -10.60 2.45
N PRO A 2 -4.33 -9.79 2.50
CA PRO A 2 -3.61 -9.50 3.73
C PRO A 2 -4.35 -8.46 4.59
N ARG A 3 -3.96 -8.39 5.87
CA ARG A 3 -4.37 -7.32 6.78
C ARG A 3 -3.35 -6.17 6.74
N GLY A 4 -3.83 -4.94 6.57
CA GLY A 4 -3.04 -3.72 6.65
C GLY A 4 -2.63 -3.37 8.07
N SER A 5 -1.92 -2.25 8.26
CA SER A 5 -1.39 -1.84 9.58
C SER A 5 -2.46 -1.57 10.64
N GLY A 6 -3.68 -1.19 10.22
CA GLY A 6 -4.83 -0.99 11.10
C GLY A 6 -5.74 -2.21 11.28
N GLY A 7 -5.31 -3.41 10.86
CA GLY A 7 -6.15 -4.62 10.92
C GLY A 7 -7.26 -4.68 9.86
N SER A 8 -7.34 -3.72 8.95
CA SER A 8 -8.26 -3.75 7.81
C SER A 8 -7.80 -4.73 6.74
N VAL A 9 -8.72 -5.46 6.12
CA VAL A 9 -8.41 -6.32 4.97
C VAL A 9 -8.10 -5.44 3.75
N LEU A 10 -6.99 -5.72 3.06
CA LEU A 10 -6.59 -5.01 1.84
C LEU A 10 -6.92 -5.84 0.61
N TYR A 11 -7.83 -5.35 -0.22
CA TYR A 11 -8.25 -5.98 -1.46
C TYR A 11 -8.19 -4.98 -2.61
N PRO A 12 -8.19 -5.42 -3.88
CA PRO A 12 -8.19 -4.52 -5.04
C PRO A 12 -9.29 -3.45 -4.94
N GLY A 13 -8.95 -2.19 -5.26
CA GLY A 13 -9.82 -1.03 -5.08
C GLY A 13 -9.76 -0.37 -3.70
N THR A 14 -9.10 -0.98 -2.70
CA THR A 14 -8.93 -0.36 -1.38
C THR A 14 -7.97 0.82 -1.47
N GLN A 15 -8.43 2.00 -1.04
CA GLN A 15 -7.57 3.18 -0.88
C GLN A 15 -6.68 3.03 0.36
N VAL A 16 -5.40 3.29 0.18
CA VAL A 16 -4.37 3.14 1.22
C VAL A 16 -3.39 4.30 1.21
N GLN A 17 -2.82 4.56 2.37
CA GLN A 17 -1.65 5.40 2.53
C GLN A 17 -0.46 4.53 2.95
N VAL A 18 0.67 4.77 2.31
CA VAL A 18 1.94 4.11 2.59
C VAL A 18 2.61 4.76 3.80
N HIS A 19 3.16 3.97 4.71
CA HIS A 19 3.86 4.47 5.89
C HIS A 19 4.91 3.48 6.41
N GLY A 20 5.76 3.95 7.34
CA GLY A 20 6.68 3.09 8.09
C GLY A 20 7.81 2.47 7.25
N LEU A 21 8.06 2.95 6.03
CA LEU A 21 9.20 2.53 5.23
C LEU A 21 10.49 3.10 5.80
N LYS A 22 11.49 2.22 5.97
CA LYS A 22 12.79 2.55 6.60
C LYS A 22 13.95 2.59 5.61
N SER A 23 13.86 1.90 4.48
CA SER A 23 14.91 1.91 3.45
C SER A 23 14.99 3.28 2.78
N GLY A 24 16.20 3.78 2.51
CA GLY A 24 16.43 5.11 1.95
C GLY A 24 15.64 5.38 0.67
N ALA A 25 15.71 4.47 -0.30
CA ALA A 25 14.98 4.59 -1.57
C ALA A 25 13.45 4.45 -1.44
N ALA A 26 12.96 3.88 -0.33
CA ALA A 26 11.54 3.62 -0.12
C ALA A 26 10.89 4.69 0.78
N LYS A 27 11.66 5.39 1.62
CA LYS A 27 11.16 6.44 2.53
C LYS A 27 10.41 7.55 1.80
N ILE A 28 10.77 7.82 0.55
CA ILE A 28 10.12 8.82 -0.31
C ILE A 28 8.63 8.53 -0.55
N PHE A 29 8.20 7.28 -0.35
CA PHE A 29 6.81 6.88 -0.53
C PHE A 29 6.01 6.92 0.78
N ASN A 30 6.61 7.25 1.93
CA ASN A 30 5.82 7.47 3.14
C ASN A 30 4.86 8.65 2.90
N ASP A 31 3.67 8.53 3.46
CA ASP A 31 2.54 9.46 3.32
C ASP A 31 1.92 9.53 1.92
N ALA A 32 2.48 8.81 0.94
CA ALA A 32 1.89 8.68 -0.39
C ALA A 32 0.61 7.84 -0.34
N GLU A 33 -0.41 8.30 -1.06
CA GLU A 33 -1.68 7.60 -1.22
C GLU A 33 -1.74 6.80 -2.53
N GLY A 34 -2.57 5.77 -2.54
CA GLY A 34 -2.81 4.96 -3.73
C GLY A 34 -3.89 3.91 -3.54
N GLU A 35 -4.18 3.22 -4.64
CA GLU A 35 -5.19 2.17 -4.69
C GLU A 35 -4.54 0.79 -4.77
N CYS A 36 -4.97 -0.14 -3.92
CA CYS A 36 -4.58 -1.54 -4.01
C CYS A 36 -5.04 -2.13 -5.35
N ARG A 37 -4.15 -2.82 -6.07
CA ARG A 37 -4.45 -3.45 -7.36
C ARG A 37 -4.44 -4.96 -7.27
N VAL A 38 -3.37 -5.54 -6.77
CA VAL A 38 -3.25 -7.00 -6.68
C VAL A 38 -2.39 -7.39 -5.49
N TRP A 39 -2.78 -8.46 -4.82
CA TRP A 39 -1.97 -9.09 -3.79
C TRP A 39 -1.08 -10.16 -4.43
N SER A 40 0.24 -10.04 -4.27
CA SER A 40 1.20 -11.08 -4.62
C SER A 40 1.42 -11.97 -3.39
N GLU A 41 0.87 -13.18 -3.43
CA GLU A 41 1.09 -14.20 -2.39
C GLU A 41 2.54 -14.69 -2.38
N GLU A 42 3.16 -14.82 -3.55
CA GLU A 42 4.56 -15.23 -3.69
C GLU A 42 5.50 -14.28 -2.95
N HIS A 43 5.36 -12.97 -3.14
CA HIS A 43 6.25 -11.98 -2.53
C HIS A 43 5.73 -11.42 -1.22
N GLN A 44 4.53 -11.80 -0.80
CA GLN A 44 3.81 -11.25 0.36
C GLN A 44 3.74 -9.71 0.31
N ARG A 45 3.37 -9.17 -0.86
CA ARG A 45 3.28 -7.72 -1.11
C ARG A 45 2.01 -7.34 -1.86
N MET A 46 1.44 -6.21 -1.46
CA MET A 46 0.32 -5.58 -2.14
C MET A 46 0.87 -4.60 -3.17
N HIS A 47 0.47 -4.77 -4.42
CA HIS A 47 0.73 -3.82 -5.49
C HIS A 47 -0.25 -2.67 -5.34
N VAL A 48 0.27 -1.47 -5.18
CA VAL A 48 -0.49 -0.24 -5.03
C VAL A 48 -0.17 0.65 -6.21
N LYS A 49 -1.21 1.13 -6.89
CA LYS A 49 -1.09 2.20 -7.88
C LYS A 49 -1.08 3.52 -7.13
N LEU A 50 0.05 4.23 -7.15
CA LEU A 50 0.20 5.51 -6.46
C LEU A 50 -0.61 6.59 -7.17
N SER A 51 -1.28 7.44 -6.40
CA SER A 51 -2.20 8.44 -6.95
C SER A 51 -1.49 9.61 -7.65
N HIS A 52 -0.26 9.93 -7.26
CA HIS A 52 0.46 11.09 -7.75
C HIS A 52 1.04 10.92 -9.17
N ASP A 53 1.54 9.72 -9.50
CA ASP A 53 2.21 9.43 -10.78
C ASP A 53 1.59 8.23 -11.52
N GLY A 54 0.64 7.52 -10.90
CA GLY A 54 0.04 6.31 -11.45
C GLY A 54 0.96 5.09 -11.47
N SER A 55 2.16 5.17 -10.89
CA SER A 55 3.12 4.06 -10.89
C SER A 55 2.66 2.94 -9.94
N ILE A 56 3.00 1.70 -10.29
CA ILE A 56 2.68 0.54 -9.45
C ILE A 56 3.91 0.18 -8.62
N LYS A 57 3.74 0.13 -7.29
CA LYS A 57 4.78 -0.27 -6.34
C LYS A 57 4.28 -1.36 -5.41
N ALA A 58 5.19 -2.23 -4.99
CA ALA A 58 4.88 -3.38 -4.14
C ALA A 58 5.26 -3.12 -2.67
N PHE A 59 4.27 -3.01 -1.79
CA PHE A 59 4.46 -2.72 -0.37
C PHE A 59 4.06 -3.91 0.51
N LYS A 60 4.73 -4.06 1.66
CA LYS A 60 4.27 -5.00 2.69
C LYS A 60 2.95 -4.47 3.26
N ALA A 61 2.00 -5.37 3.54
CA ALA A 61 0.69 -4.97 4.07
C ALA A 61 0.79 -4.14 5.37
N LYS A 62 1.78 -4.45 6.24
CA LYS A 62 2.04 -3.67 7.47
C LYS A 62 2.48 -2.21 7.25
N ASN A 63 2.85 -1.86 6.02
CA ASN A 63 3.23 -0.50 5.62
C ASN A 63 2.09 0.21 4.89
N LEU A 64 0.90 -0.39 4.87
CA LEU A 64 -0.29 0.15 4.21
C LEU A 64 -1.38 0.36 5.24
N ARG A 65 -1.83 1.61 5.36
CA ARG A 65 -2.97 2.00 6.19
C ARG A 65 -4.15 2.22 5.27
N LYS A 66 -5.28 1.52 5.50
CA LYS A 66 -6.52 1.81 4.79
C LYS A 66 -6.95 3.24 5.12
N VAL A 67 -7.20 4.03 4.08
CA VAL A 67 -7.85 5.35 4.22
C VAL A 67 -9.29 5.21 3.76
N LEU A 68 -10.20 5.84 4.48
CA LEU A 68 -11.57 5.98 4.01
C LEU A 68 -11.58 7.12 2.97
N PRO A 69 -12.24 6.94 1.82
CA PRO A 69 -12.53 8.09 0.98
C PRO A 69 -13.36 9.11 1.79
N PRO A 70 -13.22 10.41 1.51
CA PRO A 70 -14.05 11.45 2.11
C PRO A 70 -15.55 11.25 1.83
#